data_AF-A0A923I260-F1
#
_entry.id   AF-A0A923I260-F1
#
_cell.length_a   1.000
_cell.length_b   1.000
_cell.length_c   1.000
_cell.angle_alpha   90.00
_cell.angle_beta   90.00
_cell.angle_gamma   90.00
#
_symmetry.space_group_name_H-M   'P 1'
#
loop_
_entity.id
_entity.type
_entity.pdbx_description
1 polymer ?
#
loop_
_entity_poly.entity_id
_entity_poly.type
_entity_poly.pdbx_seq_one_letter_code
_entity_poly.pdbx_strand_id
1 'polypeptide(L)'
;MDTSALIEVFRDAVITGLKVAAPILLLTMAVGLIIAIFQAATSINEQTMTFVPKLAIVAIALVLCGGWMLQQMMDFTMRIFELIATQI
;
A
#
# COMPACT_ATOMS: atom_id res chain seq x y z
N MET A 1 5.90 -27.85 11.58
CA MET A 1 5.85 -26.88 10.46
C MET A 1 6.84 -27.32 9.40
N ASP A 2 6.34 -27.80 8.26
CA ASP A 2 7.18 -28.11 7.11
C ASP A 2 7.63 -26.83 6.41
N THR A 3 8.76 -26.88 5.71
CA THR A 3 9.35 -25.75 4.97
C THR A 3 8.41 -25.18 3.91
N SER A 4 7.50 -25.98 3.36
CA SER A 4 6.45 -25.55 2.43
C SER A 4 5.47 -24.56 3.06
N ALA A 5 4.98 -24.85 4.27
CA ALA A 5 4.06 -23.99 4.99
C ALA A 5 4.68 -22.62 5.32
N LEU A 6 5.98 -22.60 5.65
CA LEU A 6 6.72 -21.35 5.86
C LEU A 6 6.73 -20.51 4.57
N ILE A 7 7.05 -21.11 3.42
CA ILE A 7 7.10 -20.40 2.13
C ILE A 7 5.72 -19.83 1.76
N GLU A 8 4.65 -20.57 2.01
CA GLU A 8 3.28 -20.09 1.77
C GLU A 8 2.92 -18.88 2.62
N VAL A 9 3.24 -18.91 3.92
CA VAL A 9 3.02 -17.77 4.82
C VAL A 9 3.79 -16.53 4.33
N PHE A 10 5.05 -16.69 3.92
CA PHE A 10 5.85 -15.59 3.37
C PHE A 10 5.24 -15.03 2.07
N ARG A 11 4.78 -15.91 1.17
CA ARG A 11 4.14 -15.50 -0.07
C ARG A 11 2.87 -14.70 0.19
N ASP A 12 2.03 -15.18 1.11
CA ASP A 12 0.78 -14.50 1.47
C ASP A 12 1.03 -13.15 2.17
N ALA A 13 2.07 -13.07 3.00
CA ALA A 13 2.48 -11.80 3.60
C ALA A 13 2.86 -10.76 2.53
N VAL A 14 3.67 -11.16 1.54
CA VAL A 14 4.08 -10.27 0.43
C VAL A 14 2.88 -9.86 -0.42
N ILE A 15 1.99 -10.79 -0.76
CA ILE A 15 0.79 -10.50 -1.56
C ILE A 15 -0.14 -9.54 -0.79
N THR A 16 -0.33 -9.76 0.50
CA THR A 16 -1.16 -8.88 1.34
C THR A 16 -0.55 -7.48 1.44
N GLY A 17 0.76 -7.39 1.69
CA GLY A 17 1.48 -6.11 1.69
C GLY A 17 1.36 -5.36 0.36
N LEU A 18 1.49 -6.09 -0.76
CA LEU A 18 1.34 -5.50 -2.09
C LEU A 18 -0.09 -5.00 -2.33
N LYS A 19 -1.12 -5.77 -1.96
CA LYS A 19 -2.52 -5.35 -2.07
C LYS A 19 -2.79 -4.08 -1.28
N VAL A 20 -2.31 -4.01 -0.03
CA VAL A 20 -2.48 -2.85 0.84
C VAL A 20 -1.75 -1.61 0.28
N ALA A 21 -0.53 -1.78 -0.24
CA ALA A 21 0.26 -0.68 -0.79
C ALA A 21 -0.19 -0.23 -2.19
N ALA A 22 -0.78 -1.12 -3.00
CA ALA A 22 -1.15 -0.87 -4.39
C ALA A 22 -2.00 0.39 -4.63
N PRO A 23 -3.13 0.63 -3.92
CA PRO A 23 -3.97 1.79 -4.20
C PRO A 23 -3.24 3.11 -3.92
N ILE A 24 -2.49 3.19 -2.82
CA ILE A 24 -1.73 4.39 -2.45
C ILE A 24 -0.61 4.62 -3.44
N LEU A 25 0.14 3.58 -3.80
CA LEU A 25 1.24 3.67 -4.77
C LEU A 25 0.74 4.15 -6.14
N LEU A 26 -0.30 3.52 -6.69
CA LEU A 26 -0.82 3.87 -8.01
C LEU A 26 -1.31 5.33 -8.06
N LEU A 27 -2.08 5.76 -7.07
CA LEU A 27 -2.58 7.13 -6.98
C LEU A 27 -1.44 8.14 -6.83
N THR A 28 -0.49 7.85 -5.95
CA THR A 28 0.64 8.74 -5.67
C THR A 28 1.60 8.82 -6.86
N MET A 29 1.81 7.72 -7.57
CA MET A 29 2.65 7.70 -8.78
C MET A 29 2.01 8.47 -9.93
N ALA A 30 0.72 8.26 -10.19
CA ALA A 30 0.01 8.95 -11.26
C ALA A 30 0.08 10.48 -11.08
N VAL A 31 -0.19 10.96 -9.86
CA VAL A 31 -0.16 12.40 -9.60
C VAL A 31 1.25 12.94 -9.46
N GLY A 32 2.17 12.16 -8.88
CA GLY A 32 3.59 12.52 -8.85
C GLY A 32 4.14 12.75 -10.26
N LEU A 33 3.74 11.92 -11.22
CA LEU A 33 4.11 12.09 -12.63
C LEU A 33 3.54 13.38 -13.23
N ILE A 34 2.25 13.64 -13.01
CA ILE A 34 1.60 14.87 -13.49
C ILE A 34 2.33 16.10 -12.96
N ILE A 35 2.58 16.13 -11.65
CA ILE A 35 3.28 17.26 -10.99
C ILE A 35 4.71 17.39 -11.52
N ALA A 36 5.44 16.29 -11.72
CA ALA A 36 6.80 16.33 -12.26
C ALA A 36 6.85 16.95 -13.67
N ILE A 37 5.86 16.65 -14.52
CA ILE A 37 5.74 17.27 -15.85
C ILE A 37 5.47 18.77 -15.72
N PHE A 38 4.57 19.20 -14.83
CA PHE A 38 4.28 20.62 -14.60
C PHE A 38 5.51 21.38 -14.06
N GLN A 39 6.26 20.78 -13.13
CA GLN A 39 7.49 21.35 -12.60
C GLN A 39 8.55 21.49 -13.69
N ALA A 40 8.72 20.46 -14.53
CA ALA A 40 9.65 20.50 -15.65
C ALA A 40 9.26 21.54 -16.70
N ALA A 41 7.97 21.61 -17.08
CA ALA A 41 7.47 22.54 -18.10
C ALA A 41 7.59 24.01 -17.69
N THR A 42 7.46 24.32 -16.40
CA THR A 42 7.53 25.69 -15.87
C THR A 42 8.90 26.06 -15.30
N SER A 43 9.84 25.10 -15.24
CA SER A 43 11.15 25.27 -14.59
C SER A 43 11.07 25.65 -13.10
N ILE A 44 9.93 25.43 -12.45
CA ILE A 44 9.72 25.70 -11.02
C ILE A 44 9.94 24.41 -10.24
N ASN A 45 11.04 24.35 -9.49
CA ASN A 45 11.39 23.22 -8.61
C ASN A 45 11.23 23.60 -7.12
N GLU A 46 10.04 24.10 -6.77
CA GLU A 46 9.68 24.44 -5.39
C GLU A 46 9.21 23.18 -4.66
N GLN A 47 9.94 22.77 -3.61
CA GLN A 47 9.64 21.54 -2.86
C GLN A 47 8.20 21.49 -2.33
N THR A 48 7.66 22.65 -1.94
CA THR A 48 6.31 22.80 -1.38
C THR A 48 5.21 22.39 -2.36
N MET A 49 5.38 22.64 -3.66
CA MET A 49 4.41 22.28 -4.70
C MET A 49 4.26 20.77 -4.87
N THR A 50 5.30 20.00 -4.58
CA THR A 50 5.24 18.53 -4.66
C THR A 50 4.63 17.93 -3.40
N PHE A 51 4.83 18.57 -2.25
CA PHE A 51 4.44 18.03 -0.95
C PHE A 51 2.92 18.08 -0.72
N VAL A 52 2.30 19.26 -0.90
CA VAL A 52 0.90 19.49 -0.54
C VAL A 52 -0.07 18.61 -1.36
N PRO A 53 -0.01 18.57 -2.71
CA PRO A 53 -0.92 17.75 -3.49
C PRO A 53 -0.75 16.26 -3.21
N LYS A 54 0.49 15.81 -2.98
CA LYS A 54 0.81 14.41 -2.67
C LYS A 54 0.18 13.98 -1.34
N LEU A 55 0.28 14.83 -0.32
CA LEU A 55 -0.33 14.59 0.98
C LEU A 55 -1.86 14.55 0.89
N ALA A 56 -2.48 15.47 0.14
CA ALA A 56 -3.92 15.48 -0.07
C ALA A 56 -4.41 14.18 -0.73
N ILE A 57 -3.66 13.65 -1.70
CA ILE A 57 -4.03 12.39 -2.37
C ILE A 57 -3.84 11.18 -1.48
N VAL A 58 -2.77 11.13 -0.68
CA VAL A 58 -2.61 10.05 0.31
C VAL A 58 -3.77 10.09 1.31
N ALA A 59 -4.18 11.26 1.78
CA ALA A 59 -5.33 11.40 2.67
C ALA A 59 -6.63 10.91 2.01
N ILE A 60 -6.91 11.30 0.76
CA ILE A 60 -8.09 10.83 0.02
C ILE A 60 -8.04 9.32 -0.19
N ALA A 61 -6.89 8.77 -0.58
CA ALA A 61 -6.69 7.34 -0.76
C ALA A 61 -6.96 6.56 0.55
N LEU A 62 -6.52 7.09 1.69
CA LEU A 62 -6.77 6.48 2.99
C LEU A 62 -8.24 6.54 3.38
N VAL A 63 -8.95 7.64 3.11
CA VAL A 63 -10.39 7.72 3.42
C VAL A 63 -11.19 6.75 2.56
N LEU A 64 -10.86 6.62 1.27
CA LEU A 64 -11.60 5.77 0.34
C LEU A 64 -11.23 4.29 0.46
N CYS A 65 -9.93 3.97 0.58
CA CYS A 65 -9.43 2.60 0.56
C CYS A 65 -9.05 2.06 1.94
N GLY A 66 -9.01 2.89 2.99
CA GLY A 66 -8.54 2.49 4.32
C GLY A 66 -9.35 1.35 4.93
N GLY A 67 -10.67 1.34 4.75
CA GLY A 67 -11.52 0.23 5.21
C GLY A 67 -11.15 -1.10 4.56
N TRP A 68 -10.95 -1.11 3.24
CA TRP A 68 -10.54 -2.31 2.50
C TRP A 68 -9.11 -2.75 2.86
N MET A 69 -8.18 -1.81 3.03
CA MET A 69 -6.81 -2.11 3.48
C MET A 69 -6.81 -2.80 4.85
N LEU A 70 -7.60 -2.28 5.79
CA LEU A 70 -7.76 -2.88 7.12
C LEU A 70 -8.37 -4.29 7.05
N GLN A 71 -9.36 -4.50 6.19
CA GLN A 71 -9.92 -5.83 5.96
C GLN A 71 -8.85 -6.82 5.48
N GLN A 72 -8.04 -6.45 4.48
CA GLN A 72 -6.96 -7.32 3.99
C GLN A 72 -5.94 -7.68 5.09
N MET A 73 -5.59 -6.71 5.96
CA MET A 73 -4.70 -6.96 7.08
C MET A 73 -5.33 -7.87 8.13
N MET A 74 -6.62 -7.68 8.42
CA MET A 74 -7.38 -8.49 9.37
C MET A 74 -7.52 -9.94 8.87
N ASP A 75 -7.86 -10.13 7.59
CA ASP A 75 -7.96 -11.44 6.95
C ASP A 75 -6.65 -12.22 7.03
N PHE A 76 -5.53 -11.56 6.70
CA PHE A 76 -4.21 -12.15 6.84
C PHE A 76 -3.91 -12.52 8.29
N THR A 77 -4.19 -11.61 9.23
CA THR A 77 -3.92 -11.84 10.65
C THR A 77 -4.73 -13.03 11.18
N MET A 78 -6.03 -13.09 10.91
CA MET A 78 -6.90 -14.20 11.32
C MET A 78 -6.39 -15.54 10.75
N ARG A 79 -5.96 -15.56 9.49
CA ARG A 79 -5.40 -16.77 8.87
C ARG A 79 -4.13 -17.23 9.55
N ILE A 80 -3.25 -16.33 9.97
CA ILE A 80 -2.04 -16.68 10.74
C ILE A 80 -2.43 -17.28 12.10
N PHE A 81 -3.40 -16.69 12.80
CA PHE A 81 -3.87 -17.24 14.08
C PHE A 81 -4.50 -18.63 13.93
N GLU A 82 -5.27 -18.86 12.86
CA GLU A 82 -5.85 -20.17 12.55
C GLU A 82 -4.78 -21.22 12.23
N LEU A 83 -3.75 -20.85 11.46
CA LEU A 83 -2.60 -21.70 11.18
C LEU A 83 -1.84 -22.07 12.46
N ILE A 84 -1.67 -21.14 13.39
CA ILE A 84 -1.05 -21.41 14.70
C ILE A 84 -1.93 -22.36 15.52
N ALA A 85 -3.23 -22.10 15.60
CA ALA A 85 -4.15 -22.92 16.40
C ALA A 85 -4.33 -24.35 15.89
N THR A 86 -4.19 -24.58 14.58
CA THR A 86 -4.37 -25.90 13.95
C THR A 86 -3.07 -26.73 13.95
N GLN A 87 -1.91 -26.10 14.11
CA GLN A 87 -0.58 -26.74 14.01
C GLN A 87 0.12 -26.95 15.38
N ILE A 88 -0.60 -26.73 16.47
CA ILE A 88 -0.25 -27.14 17.85
C ILE A 88 -1.19 -28.29 18.23
#